data_AF-A0A6B2CHX2-F1
#
_entry.id   AF-A0A6B2CHX2-F1
#
_cell.length_a   1.000
_cell.length_b   1.000
_cell.length_c   1.000
_cell.angle_alpha   90.00
_cell.angle_beta   90.00
_cell.angle_gamma   90.00
#
_symmetry.space_group_name_H-M   'P 1'
#
loop_
_entity.id
_entity.type
_entity.pdbx_description
1 polymer ?
#
loop_
_entity_poly.entity_id
_entity_poly.type
_entity_poly.pdbx_seq_one_letter_code
_entity_poly.pdbx_strand_id
1 'polypeptide(L)'
;MHSKMTMPWFLYKDDLFSQVNVKAFTINDAVGVGLQLAGGILGGVDRYCIYEGDGELVIEFWRNDESIKLIHSDKPSETLMRYYDAEEAGLVKCVNLP
;
A
#
# COMPACT_ATOMS: atom_id res chain seq x y z
N MET A 1 21.08 8.66 -19.58
CA MET A 1 19.70 9.09 -19.30
C MET A 1 19.46 8.91 -17.81
N HIS A 2 19.41 10.00 -17.04
CA HIS A 2 19.09 9.94 -15.61
C HIS A 2 17.57 10.02 -15.44
N SER A 3 16.86 8.91 -15.65
CA SER A 3 15.48 8.81 -15.17
C SER A 3 15.51 8.48 -13.69
N LYS A 4 15.68 9.51 -12.85
CA LYS A 4 15.24 9.45 -11.46
C LYS A 4 13.76 9.83 -11.47
N MET A 5 12.91 8.97 -12.04
CA MET A 5 11.46 9.10 -11.94
C MET A 5 11.05 8.39 -10.65
N THR A 6 10.82 9.18 -9.60
CA THR A 6 10.17 8.71 -8.38
C THR A 6 8.86 8.04 -8.78
N MET A 7 8.66 6.75 -8.48
CA MET A 7 7.41 6.08 -8.80
C MET A 7 6.25 6.79 -8.08
N PRO A 8 5.08 6.93 -8.73
CA PRO A 8 3.94 7.57 -8.11
C PRO A 8 3.36 6.69 -7.00
N TRP A 9 2.59 7.34 -6.13
CA TRP A 9 1.80 6.67 -5.11
C TRP A 9 0.32 6.70 -5.47
N PHE A 10 -0.37 5.59 -5.23
CA PHE A 10 -1.80 5.44 -5.45
C PHE A 10 -2.47 4.89 -4.21
N LEU A 11 -3.65 5.42 -3.92
CA LEU A 11 -4.62 4.80 -3.03
C LEU A 11 -5.55 3.94 -3.88
N TYR A 12 -5.81 2.71 -3.47
CA TYR A 12 -6.79 1.84 -4.08
C TYR A 12 -7.87 1.47 -3.08
N LYS A 13 -9.12 1.81 -3.42
CA LYS A 13 -10.34 1.56 -2.64
C LYS A 13 -11.52 1.45 -3.61
N ASP A 14 -12.44 0.53 -3.36
CA ASP A 14 -13.66 0.34 -4.17
C ASP A 14 -13.37 0.22 -5.69
N ASP A 15 -12.33 -0.54 -6.05
CA ASP A 15 -11.84 -0.71 -7.43
C ASP A 15 -11.31 0.55 -8.13
N LEU A 16 -11.11 1.64 -7.39
CA LEU A 16 -10.63 2.91 -7.92
C LEU A 16 -9.20 3.21 -7.45
N PHE A 17 -8.33 3.53 -8.41
CA PHE A 17 -7.00 4.08 -8.14
C PHE A 17 -7.07 5.61 -8.11
N SER A 18 -6.67 6.20 -6.99
CA SER A 18 -6.51 7.65 -6.82
C SER A 18 -5.04 7.97 -6.57
N GLN A 19 -4.44 8.81 -7.41
CA GLN A 19 -3.06 9.24 -7.19
C GLN A 19 -2.98 10.12 -5.93
N VAL A 20 -2.02 9.82 -5.05
CA VAL A 20 -1.81 10.55 -3.80
C VAL A 20 -0.37 11.07 -3.71
N ASN A 21 -0.19 12.18 -3.00
CA ASN A 21 1.15 12.72 -2.75
C ASN A 21 1.69 12.19 -1.42
N VAL A 22 2.48 11.12 -1.48
CA VAL A 22 3.15 10.54 -0.31
C VAL A 22 4.64 10.83 -0.38
N LYS A 23 5.18 11.32 0.74
CA LYS A 23 6.61 11.55 0.92
C LYS A 23 7.17 10.52 1.90
N ALA A 24 7.65 9.42 1.36
CA ALA A 24 8.25 8.33 2.11
C ALA A 24 9.61 7.95 1.51
N PHE A 25 10.62 7.74 2.35
CA PHE A 25 11.95 7.29 1.93
C PHE A 25 12.24 5.84 2.36
N THR A 26 11.46 5.34 3.32
CA THR A 26 11.52 3.97 3.82
C THR A 26 10.12 3.36 3.85
N ILE A 27 10.05 2.03 3.95
CA ILE A 27 8.78 1.31 4.15
C ILE A 27 8.09 1.79 5.44
N ASN A 28 8.86 2.04 6.51
CA ASN A 28 8.29 2.54 7.77
C ASN A 28 7.69 3.94 7.63
N ASP A 29 8.30 4.82 6.82
CA ASP A 29 7.70 6.13 6.50
C ASP A 29 6.39 5.95 5.73
N ALA A 30 6.37 5.03 4.75
CA ALA A 30 5.19 4.72 3.96
C ALA A 30 4.06 4.14 4.81
N VAL A 31 4.38 3.24 5.74
CA VAL A 31 3.44 2.73 6.75
C VAL A 31 2.91 3.88 7.61
N GLY A 32 3.79 4.75 8.13
CA GLY A 32 3.38 5.88 8.97
C GLY A 32 2.42 6.85 8.26
N VAL A 33 2.73 7.24 7.02
CA VAL A 33 1.85 8.10 6.21
C VAL A 33 0.57 7.35 5.84
N GLY A 34 0.67 6.08 5.45
CA GLY A 34 -0.48 5.26 5.09
C GLY A 34 -1.44 5.03 6.26
N LEU A 35 -0.95 4.85 7.48
CA LEU A 35 -1.78 4.76 8.69
C LEU A 35 -2.59 6.04 8.93
N GLN A 36 -1.98 7.21 8.70
CA GLN A 36 -2.69 8.49 8.82
C GLN A 36 -3.78 8.63 7.74
N LEU A 37 -3.45 8.29 6.49
CA LEU A 37 -4.40 8.36 5.36
C LEU A 37 -5.55 7.36 5.53
N ALA A 38 -5.22 6.08 5.72
CA ALA A 38 -6.19 5.02 5.89
C ALA A 38 -7.03 5.23 7.15
N GLY A 39 -6.41 5.60 8.27
CA GLY A 39 -7.14 5.91 9.50
C GLY A 39 -8.12 7.07 9.35
N GLY A 40 -7.77 8.10 8.57
CA GLY A 40 -8.68 9.21 8.26
C GLY A 40 -9.89 8.80 7.41
N ILE A 41 -9.75 7.76 6.58
CA ILE A 41 -10.83 7.27 5.69
C ILE A 41 -11.67 6.19 6.38
N LEU A 42 -11.03 5.25 7.06
CA LEU A 42 -11.66 4.09 7.71
C LEU A 42 -12.10 4.36 9.15
N GLY A 43 -11.71 5.49 9.74
CA GLY A 43 -11.98 5.78 11.16
C GLY A 43 -11.14 4.95 12.14
N GLY A 44 -9.98 4.46 11.69
CA GLY A 44 -9.05 3.62 12.45
C GLY A 44 -8.37 2.59 11.54
N VAL A 45 -7.34 1.92 12.07
CA VAL A 45 -6.67 0.78 11.41
C VAL A 45 -6.36 -0.26 12.49
N ASP A 46 -6.74 -1.52 12.24
CA ASP A 46 -6.55 -2.64 13.17
C ASP A 46 -5.36 -3.51 12.77
N ARG A 47 -5.06 -3.58 11.48
CA ARG A 47 -3.92 -4.32 10.94
C ARG A 47 -3.47 -3.74 9.62
N TYR A 48 -2.23 -4.01 9.25
CA TYR A 48 -1.74 -3.76 7.91
C TYR A 48 -0.89 -4.92 7.40
N CYS A 49 -0.88 -5.14 6.09
CA CYS A 49 -0.08 -6.15 5.41
C CYS A 49 0.80 -5.48 4.35
N ILE A 50 2.04 -5.95 4.21
CA ILE A 50 3.04 -5.38 3.31
C ILE A 50 3.49 -6.43 2.30
N TYR A 51 3.56 -6.01 1.04
CA TYR A 51 4.26 -6.69 -0.03
C TYR A 51 5.30 -5.75 -0.65
N GLU A 52 6.53 -6.23 -0.78
CA GLU A 52 7.63 -5.55 -1.47
C GLU A 52 8.19 -6.49 -2.53
N GLY A 53 8.27 -6.04 -3.78
CA GLY A 53 8.78 -6.84 -4.89
C GLY A 53 9.13 -5.96 -6.09
N ASP A 54 10.27 -6.23 -6.73
CA ASP A 54 10.74 -5.52 -7.93
C ASP A 54 10.80 -3.99 -7.80
N GLY A 55 11.02 -3.49 -6.58
CA GLY A 55 11.04 -2.06 -6.26
C GLY A 55 9.67 -1.43 -6.03
N GLU A 56 8.59 -2.19 -6.23
CA GLU A 56 7.22 -1.80 -5.96
C GLU A 56 6.83 -2.14 -4.50
N LEU A 57 5.86 -1.41 -3.97
CA LEU A 57 5.36 -1.59 -2.62
C LEU A 57 3.84 -1.56 -2.61
N VAL A 58 3.22 -2.49 -1.91
CA VAL A 58 1.79 -2.44 -1.54
C VAL A 58 1.70 -2.55 -0.02
N ILE A 59 0.95 -1.62 0.58
CA ILE A 59 0.55 -1.69 1.97
C ILE A 59 -0.97 -1.71 2.02
N GLU A 60 -1.55 -2.80 2.47
CA GLU A 60 -2.98 -2.89 2.72
C GLU A 60 -3.27 -2.58 4.18
N PHE A 61 -4.14 -1.61 4.45
CA PHE A 61 -4.61 -1.24 5.77
C PHE A 61 -6.04 -1.72 5.94
N TRP A 62 -6.33 -2.33 7.09
CA TRP A 62 -7.64 -2.91 7.39
C TRP A 62 -8.27 -2.27 8.62
N ARG A 63 -9.59 -2.15 8.59
CA ARG A 63 -10.44 -1.83 9.74
C ARG A 63 -11.68 -2.72 9.67
N ASN A 64 -11.83 -3.62 10.63
CA ASN A 64 -12.81 -4.72 10.54
C ASN A 64 -12.68 -5.47 9.19
N ASP A 65 -13.76 -5.51 8.41
CA ASP A 65 -13.84 -6.18 7.10
C ASP A 65 -13.56 -5.24 5.91
N GLU A 66 -13.21 -3.98 6.16
CA GLU A 66 -12.90 -3.00 5.13
C GLU A 66 -11.38 -2.80 4.99
N SER A 67 -10.90 -2.61 3.77
CA SER A 67 -9.49 -2.34 3.49
C SER A 67 -9.25 -1.25 2.46
N ILE A 68 -8.06 -0.65 2.53
CA ILE A 68 -7.53 0.31 1.56
C ILE A 68 -6.07 -0.04 1.31
N LYS A 69 -5.63 0.05 0.05
CA LYS A 69 -4.23 -0.19 -0.32
C LYS A 69 -3.52 1.10 -0.67
N LEU A 70 -2.30 1.27 -0.16
CA LEU A 70 -1.35 2.29 -0.62
C LEU A 70 -0.29 1.59 -1.49
N ILE A 71 -0.15 2.05 -2.73
CA ILE A 71 0.63 1.38 -3.77
C ILE A 71 1.68 2.35 -4.32
N HIS A 72 2.94 1.94 -4.33
CA HIS A 72 4.05 2.66 -4.98
C HIS A 72 4.51 1.86 -6.19
N SER A 73 4.13 2.32 -7.38
CA SER A 73 4.40 1.64 -8.65
C SER A 73 4.13 2.56 -9.83
N ASP A 74 4.79 2.33 -10.96
CA ASP A 74 4.46 2.92 -12.27
C ASP A 74 3.25 2.24 -12.95
N LYS A 75 2.89 1.03 -12.52
CA LYS A 75 1.82 0.19 -13.06
C LYS A 75 0.97 -0.44 -11.94
N PRO A 76 0.17 0.37 -11.23
CA PRO A 76 -0.49 -0.05 -10.00
C PRO A 76 -1.44 -1.24 -10.17
N SER A 77 -2.04 -1.44 -11.35
CA SER A 77 -2.87 -2.62 -11.64
C SER A 77 -2.05 -3.92 -11.69
N GLU A 78 -0.87 -3.90 -12.34
CA GLU A 78 0.01 -5.09 -12.40
C GLU A 78 0.56 -5.42 -11.01
N THR A 79 0.96 -4.40 -10.23
CA THR A 79 1.43 -4.57 -8.85
C THR A 79 0.35 -5.13 -7.94
N LEU A 80 -0.89 -4.67 -8.10
CA LEU A 80 -2.02 -5.18 -7.33
C LEU A 80 -2.27 -6.66 -7.62
N MET A 81 -2.14 -7.11 -8.87
CA MET A 81 -2.24 -8.54 -9.20
C MET A 81 -1.13 -9.34 -8.51
N ARG A 82 0.11 -8.87 -8.55
CA ARG A 82 1.25 -9.51 -7.85
C ARG A 82 1.04 -9.57 -6.33
N TYR A 83 0.41 -8.54 -5.76
CA TYR A 83 0.04 -8.55 -4.34
C TYR A 83 -0.91 -9.71 -4.01
N TYR A 84 -1.96 -9.91 -4.82
CA TYR A 84 -2.91 -11.01 -4.59
C TYR A 84 -2.25 -12.38 -4.76
N ASP A 85 -1.39 -12.56 -5.78
CA ASP A 85 -0.61 -13.79 -5.93
C ASP A 85 0.29 -14.04 -4.70
N ALA A 86 0.91 -12.98 -4.17
CA ALA A 86 1.76 -13.06 -2.98
C ALA A 86 0.95 -13.31 -1.69
N GLU A 87 -0.26 -12.79 -1.59
CA GLU A 87 -1.18 -13.03 -0.48
C GLU A 87 -1.60 -14.50 -0.45
N GLU A 88 -2.03 -15.06 -1.59
CA GLU A 88 -2.36 -16.48 -1.73
C GLU A 88 -1.17 -17.40 -1.42
N ALA A 89 0.05 -16.97 -1.78
CA ALA A 89 1.28 -17.68 -1.48
C ALA A 89 1.78 -17.51 -0.03
N GLY A 90 1.12 -16.69 0.79
CA GLY A 90 1.52 -16.43 2.19
C GLY A 90 2.82 -15.61 2.32
N LEU A 91 3.17 -14.82 1.32
CA LEU A 91 4.39 -14.02 1.26
C LEU A 91 4.22 -12.60 1.81
N VAL A 92 2.98 -12.17 2.03
CA VAL A 92 2.66 -10.87 2.63
C VAL A 92 2.99 -10.86 4.13
N LYS A 93 3.55 -9.76 4.62
CA LYS A 93 3.89 -9.60 6.05
C LYS A 93 2.83 -8.75 6.73
N CYS A 94 2.06 -9.34 7.64
CA CYS A 94 0.99 -8.65 8.35
C CYS A 94 1.36 -8.29 9.80
N VAL A 95 0.89 -7.14 10.26
CA VAL A 95 1.05 -6.62 11.62
C VAL A 95 -0.31 -6.22 12.15
N ASN A 96 -0.69 -6.74 13.33
CA ASN A 96 -1.86 -6.30 14.07
C ASN A 96 -1.48 -5.11 14.97
N LEU A 97 -2.33 -4.09 14.98
CA LEU A 97 -2.20 -2.92 15.82
C LEU A 97 -2.95 -3.12 17.14
N PRO A 98 -2.50 -2.47 18.24
CA PRO A 98 -3.14 -2.57 19.54
C PRO A 98 -4.51 -1.88 19.61
#